data_AF-A0A397EUW7-F1
#
_entry.id   AF-A0A397EUW7-F1
#
_cell.length_a   1.000
_cell.length_b   1.000
_cell.length_c   1.000
_cell.angle_alpha   90.00
_cell.angle_beta   90.00
_cell.angle_gamma   90.00
#
_symmetry.space_group_name_H-M   'P 1'
#
loop_
_entity.id
_entity.type
_entity.pdbx_description
1 polymer ?
#
loop_
_entity_poly.entity_id
_entity_poly.type
_entity_poly.pdbx_seq_one_letter_code
_entity_poly.pdbx_strand_id
1 'polypeptide(L)'
;GGSVCTGWLFGSEGHLITNNHCIGNANDASNTQFEFGAECTTCETAPGRTCKGVTVATSSELVYTNPANDFTLVKLKLANGASLASYGYLQARASGPVLGEPIYIAQHPRGKPKRIATIGDSGAVGTIESISIPSCVADEVGYTLDTQGGSSGSPVLSAKDNAVVALHNCGGCQNGGVKISKVIQDLTAKNLVPKDALAGGSTSAPTTTAVTPGTTSVTPVTTSVTPVTSVKPVTTKALRPTMTKAPRPTMTKAPRPTMTKAPVIPTPPAPVGGDCTGCKGCYSKLLGMCFPNGFTDAQCVSFTVIQATWCGN
;
A
#
# COMPACT_ATOMS: atom_id res chain seq x y z
N GLY A 1 -2.13 -28.51 7.11
CA GLY A 1 -2.15 -27.38 6.15
C GLY A 1 -0.81 -27.33 5.44
N GLY A 2 -0.81 -27.31 4.10
CA GLY A 2 0.41 -27.41 3.28
C GLY A 2 0.99 -26.08 2.77
N SER A 3 0.23 -24.98 2.84
CA SER A 3 0.65 -23.65 2.38
C SER A 3 0.23 -22.56 3.39
N VAL A 4 0.85 -21.38 3.28
CA VAL A 4 0.49 -20.17 4.05
C VAL A 4 0.27 -19.03 3.07
N CYS A 5 -0.67 -18.15 3.39
CA CYS A 5 -1.00 -16.95 2.65
C CYS A 5 -1.33 -15.81 3.63
N THR A 6 -1.49 -14.61 3.09
CA THR A 6 -2.01 -13.44 3.80
C THR A 6 -3.46 -13.20 3.38
N GLY A 7 -4.24 -12.68 4.31
CA GLY A 7 -5.58 -12.16 4.04
C GLY A 7 -5.89 -11.03 5.01
N TRP A 8 -6.96 -10.30 4.75
CA TRP A 8 -7.32 -9.12 5.53
C TRP A 8 -8.83 -8.92 5.60
N LEU A 9 -9.31 -8.32 6.69
CA LEU A 9 -10.73 -8.05 6.88
C LEU A 9 -11.19 -6.96 5.92
N PHE A 10 -12.17 -7.29 5.08
CA PHE A 10 -12.72 -6.40 4.06
C PHE A 10 -14.11 -5.94 4.48
N GLY A 11 -14.19 -4.69 4.93
CA GLY A 11 -15.40 -4.15 5.53
C GLY A 11 -15.69 -4.67 6.94
N SER A 12 -16.80 -4.21 7.51
CA SER A 12 -17.09 -4.30 8.95
C SER A 12 -17.80 -5.58 9.39
N GLU A 13 -18.07 -6.49 8.46
CA GLU A 13 -18.95 -7.64 8.71
C GLU A 13 -18.19 -8.94 8.97
N GLY A 14 -16.86 -8.92 9.12
CA GLY A 14 -16.07 -10.15 9.32
C GLY A 14 -15.85 -10.97 8.04
N HIS A 15 -15.98 -10.33 6.89
CA HIS A 15 -15.49 -10.89 5.63
C HIS A 15 -13.98 -10.72 5.56
N LEU A 16 -13.30 -11.72 5.01
CA LEU A 16 -11.87 -11.69 4.73
C LEU A 16 -11.65 -11.93 3.25
N ILE A 17 -10.72 -11.18 2.67
CA ILE A 17 -10.29 -11.37 1.28
C ILE A 17 -8.84 -11.86 1.22
N THR A 18 -8.57 -12.75 0.26
CA THR A 18 -7.24 -13.32 -0.07
C THR A 18 -7.23 -13.73 -1.55
N ASN A 19 -6.21 -14.44 -2.02
CA ASN A 19 -6.16 -14.95 -3.39
C ASN A 19 -6.97 -16.24 -3.60
N ASN A 20 -7.39 -16.50 -4.84
CA ASN A 20 -8.01 -17.77 -5.24
C ASN A 20 -7.03 -18.92 -5.07
N HIS A 21 -5.76 -18.74 -5.43
CA HIS A 21 -4.77 -19.80 -5.24
C HIS A 21 -4.44 -20.09 -3.76
N CYS A 22 -4.93 -19.28 -2.82
CA CYS A 22 -4.83 -19.52 -1.38
C CYS A 22 -6.06 -20.27 -0.85
N ILE A 23 -7.26 -19.88 -1.28
CA ILE A 23 -8.53 -20.55 -0.95
C ILE A 23 -9.31 -20.68 -2.26
N GLY A 24 -9.25 -21.84 -2.91
CA GLY A 24 -9.76 -22.01 -4.27
C GLY A 24 -11.20 -22.51 -4.33
N ASN A 25 -11.70 -23.09 -3.25
CA ASN A 25 -13.00 -23.73 -3.20
C ASN A 25 -13.55 -23.81 -1.76
N ALA A 26 -14.77 -24.32 -1.61
CA ALA A 26 -15.44 -24.42 -0.32
C ALA A 26 -14.73 -25.37 0.66
N ASN A 27 -14.08 -26.44 0.16
CA ASN A 27 -13.32 -27.36 1.00
C ASN A 27 -12.05 -26.69 1.55
N ASP A 28 -11.37 -25.86 0.77
CA ASP A 28 -10.25 -25.06 1.27
C ASP A 28 -10.72 -24.07 2.33
N ALA A 29 -11.85 -23.39 2.08
CA ALA A 29 -12.44 -22.43 3.01
C ALA A 29 -12.82 -23.07 4.36
N SER A 30 -13.37 -24.29 4.35
CA SER A 30 -13.74 -25.03 5.56
C SER A 30 -12.55 -25.60 6.32
N ASN A 31 -11.36 -25.68 5.70
CA ASN A 31 -10.15 -26.28 6.28
C ASN A 31 -8.99 -25.28 6.46
N THR A 32 -9.28 -23.98 6.43
CA THR A 32 -8.29 -22.90 6.62
C THR A 32 -8.34 -22.33 8.03
N GLN A 33 -7.16 -22.20 8.65
CA GLN A 33 -6.98 -21.51 9.94
C GLN A 33 -6.63 -20.04 9.71
N PHE A 34 -7.26 -19.16 10.48
CA PHE A 34 -7.07 -17.71 10.41
C PHE A 34 -6.48 -17.19 11.72
N GLU A 35 -5.23 -16.72 11.64
CA GLU A 35 -4.47 -16.15 12.74
C GLU A 35 -4.32 -14.64 12.55
N PHE A 36 -4.66 -13.86 13.58
CA PHE A 36 -4.59 -12.40 13.57
C PHE A 36 -3.65 -11.88 14.64
N GLY A 37 -2.99 -10.75 14.37
CA GLY A 37 -2.06 -10.13 15.33
C GLY A 37 -0.76 -10.90 15.53
N ALA A 38 -0.33 -11.67 14.53
CA ALA A 38 0.99 -12.30 14.55
C ALA A 38 2.08 -11.25 14.31
N GLU A 39 2.44 -10.52 15.37
CA GLU A 39 3.34 -9.36 15.38
C GLU A 39 4.29 -9.46 16.57
N CYS A 40 5.54 -9.04 16.36
CA CYS A 40 6.53 -8.99 17.44
C CYS A 40 6.45 -7.65 18.16
N THR A 41 6.73 -7.66 19.48
CA THR A 41 6.76 -6.44 20.30
C THR A 41 7.91 -5.51 19.95
N THR A 42 8.97 -6.03 19.32
CA THR A 42 10.12 -5.26 18.84
C THR A 42 10.26 -5.42 17.33
N CYS A 43 10.89 -4.42 16.69
CA CYS A 43 11.12 -4.40 15.24
C CYS A 43 12.29 -5.30 14.80
N GLU A 44 12.80 -6.16 15.68
CA GLU A 44 13.94 -7.02 15.39
C GLU A 44 13.56 -8.16 14.43
N THR A 45 14.57 -8.68 13.74
CA THR A 45 14.43 -9.82 12.84
C THR A 45 14.11 -11.09 13.63
N ALA A 46 12.82 -11.29 13.88
CA ALA A 46 12.33 -12.51 14.51
C ALA A 46 12.57 -13.73 13.58
N PRO A 47 13.23 -14.80 14.06
CA PRO A 47 13.48 -15.99 13.26
C PRO A 47 12.20 -16.81 13.09
N GLY A 48 12.01 -17.39 11.90
CA GLY A 48 10.91 -18.34 11.64
C GLY A 48 9.49 -17.79 11.89
N ARG A 49 8.57 -18.69 12.23
CA ARG A 49 7.16 -18.38 12.57
C ARG A 49 6.99 -18.13 14.08
N THR A 50 7.75 -17.16 14.59
CA THR A 50 7.67 -16.68 15.97
C THR A 50 6.54 -15.67 16.12
N CYS A 51 6.37 -15.05 17.30
CA CYS A 51 5.37 -14.00 17.58
C CYS A 51 3.96 -14.36 17.09
N LYS A 52 3.44 -15.47 17.62
CA LYS A 52 2.11 -15.98 17.25
C LYS A 52 1.03 -14.98 17.65
N GLY A 53 0.08 -14.82 16.76
CA GLY A 53 -1.16 -14.12 16.99
C GLY A 53 -2.22 -15.04 17.62
N VAL A 54 -3.46 -14.60 17.53
CA VAL A 54 -4.64 -15.32 18.00
C VAL A 54 -5.29 -16.01 16.81
N THR A 55 -5.49 -17.32 16.91
CA THR A 55 -6.37 -18.03 15.97
C THR A 55 -7.82 -17.65 16.26
N VAL A 56 -8.42 -16.85 15.38
CA VAL A 56 -9.80 -16.38 15.55
C VAL A 56 -10.83 -17.29 14.88
N ALA A 57 -10.40 -18.11 13.91
CA ALA A 57 -11.24 -19.08 13.22
C ALA A 57 -10.40 -20.24 12.69
N THR A 58 -10.99 -21.43 12.64
CA THR A 58 -10.40 -22.65 12.03
C THR A 58 -11.18 -23.12 10.80
N SER A 59 -12.20 -22.36 10.40
CA SER A 59 -12.96 -22.55 9.18
C SER A 59 -13.59 -21.23 8.75
N SER A 60 -14.03 -21.18 7.50
CA SER A 60 -14.79 -20.08 6.93
C SER A 60 -15.85 -20.61 5.97
N GLU A 61 -16.83 -19.77 5.65
CA GLU A 61 -17.73 -19.99 4.53
C GLU A 61 -17.16 -19.31 3.29
N LEU A 62 -17.09 -20.03 2.17
CA LEU A 62 -16.75 -19.44 0.89
C LEU A 62 -17.93 -18.58 0.42
N VAL A 63 -17.73 -17.27 0.32
CA VAL A 63 -18.74 -16.35 -0.22
C VAL A 63 -18.63 -16.28 -1.73
N TYR A 64 -17.42 -16.04 -2.24
CA TYR A 64 -17.16 -16.00 -3.68
C TYR A 64 -15.67 -16.17 -3.99
N THR A 65 -15.37 -16.74 -5.15
CA THR A 65 -14.00 -16.83 -5.67
C THR A 65 -13.96 -16.63 -7.17
N ASN A 66 -12.93 -15.95 -7.67
CA ASN A 66 -12.70 -15.73 -9.09
C ASN A 66 -11.24 -16.04 -9.45
N PRO A 67 -10.96 -17.16 -10.14
CA PRO A 67 -9.63 -17.50 -10.61
C PRO A 67 -9.06 -16.52 -11.66
N ALA A 68 -9.90 -15.89 -12.49
CA ALA A 68 -9.43 -14.96 -13.53
C ALA A 68 -8.89 -13.65 -12.97
N ASN A 69 -9.34 -13.26 -11.78
CA ASN A 69 -8.83 -12.12 -11.01
C ASN A 69 -8.18 -12.55 -9.69
N ASP A 70 -7.78 -13.82 -9.60
CA ASP A 70 -7.13 -14.47 -8.46
C ASP A 70 -7.52 -13.94 -7.08
N PHE A 71 -8.81 -13.87 -6.78
CA PHE A 71 -9.30 -13.44 -5.46
C PHE A 71 -10.37 -14.36 -4.90
N THR A 72 -10.46 -14.38 -3.58
CA THR A 72 -11.48 -15.09 -2.82
C THR A 72 -11.97 -14.23 -1.66
N LEU A 73 -13.29 -14.10 -1.54
CA LEU A 73 -13.99 -13.54 -0.40
C LEU A 73 -14.58 -14.68 0.43
N VAL A 74 -14.25 -14.71 1.72
CA VAL A 74 -14.81 -15.67 2.69
C VAL A 74 -15.42 -14.94 3.87
N LYS A 75 -16.33 -15.61 4.58
CA LYS A 75 -16.89 -15.15 5.86
C LYS A 75 -16.33 -16.02 6.97
N LEU A 76 -15.65 -15.42 7.95
CA LEU A 76 -15.01 -16.18 9.02
C LEU A 76 -16.06 -16.82 9.94
N LYS A 77 -15.88 -18.11 10.25
CA LYS A 77 -16.63 -18.80 11.30
C LYS A 77 -15.82 -18.71 12.58
N LEU A 78 -16.10 -17.68 13.37
CA LEU A 78 -15.32 -17.37 14.57
C LEU A 78 -15.35 -18.53 15.57
N ALA A 79 -14.19 -18.83 16.16
CA ALA A 79 -14.10 -19.73 17.29
C ALA A 79 -14.85 -19.16 18.50
N ASN A 80 -15.32 -20.02 19.40
CA ASN A 80 -16.03 -19.59 20.60
C ASN A 80 -15.19 -18.60 21.41
N GLY A 81 -15.75 -17.42 21.69
CA GLY A 81 -15.09 -16.35 22.43
C GLY A 81 -14.10 -15.50 21.62
N ALA A 82 -13.86 -15.81 20.34
CA ALA A 82 -13.07 -14.96 19.47
C ALA A 82 -13.86 -13.72 19.02
N SER A 83 -13.17 -12.59 18.90
CA SER A 83 -13.74 -11.33 18.40
C SER A 83 -12.79 -10.70 17.39
N LEU A 84 -13.36 -10.08 16.35
CA LEU A 84 -12.60 -9.31 15.36
C LEU A 84 -12.47 -7.83 15.73
N ALA A 85 -13.19 -7.37 16.76
CA ALA A 85 -13.32 -5.95 17.08
C ALA A 85 -11.98 -5.23 17.33
N SER A 86 -10.97 -5.94 17.83
CA SER A 86 -9.64 -5.40 18.10
C SER A 86 -8.76 -5.21 16.86
N TYR A 87 -9.12 -5.78 15.70
CA TYR A 87 -8.26 -5.79 14.51
C TYR A 87 -8.64 -4.74 13.46
N GLY A 88 -9.80 -4.11 13.59
CA GLY A 88 -10.34 -3.21 12.57
C GLY A 88 -10.60 -3.92 11.24
N TYR A 89 -10.76 -3.15 10.16
CA TYR A 89 -10.90 -3.64 8.80
C TYR A 89 -10.30 -2.64 7.82
N LEU A 90 -9.99 -3.10 6.61
CA LEU A 90 -9.51 -2.22 5.54
C LEU A 90 -10.65 -1.90 4.57
N GLN A 91 -10.51 -0.73 3.95
CA GLN A 91 -11.39 -0.27 2.88
C GLN A 91 -10.61 -0.21 1.57
N ALA A 92 -11.29 -0.48 0.46
CA ALA A 92 -10.72 -0.45 -0.86
C ALA A 92 -11.15 0.81 -1.63
N ARG A 93 -10.24 1.36 -2.42
CA ARG A 93 -10.51 2.55 -3.23
C ARG A 93 -11.18 2.13 -4.54
N ALA A 94 -12.45 2.49 -4.70
CA ALA A 94 -13.26 2.11 -5.88
C ALA A 94 -12.65 2.55 -7.22
N SER A 95 -11.96 3.69 -7.25
CA SER A 95 -11.25 4.17 -8.44
C SER A 95 -10.03 3.33 -8.82
N GLY A 96 -9.57 2.44 -7.93
CA GLY A 96 -8.41 1.58 -8.14
C GLY A 96 -7.06 2.27 -7.97
N PRO A 97 -5.98 1.63 -8.45
CA PRO A 97 -4.62 2.14 -8.36
C PRO A 97 -4.34 3.25 -9.37
N VAL A 98 -3.44 4.16 -9.01
CA VAL A 98 -2.97 5.30 -9.80
C VAL A 98 -1.48 5.13 -10.08
N LEU A 99 -1.09 5.27 -11.34
CA LEU A 99 0.32 5.17 -11.74
C LEU A 99 1.19 6.19 -10.98
N GLY A 100 2.32 5.72 -10.46
CA GLY A 100 3.27 6.50 -9.69
C GLY A 100 2.86 6.82 -8.25
N GLU A 101 1.71 6.32 -7.76
CA GLU A 101 1.35 6.57 -6.37
C GLU A 101 2.24 5.76 -5.40
N PRO A 102 2.67 6.36 -4.27
CA PRO A 102 3.38 5.63 -3.23
C PRO A 102 2.50 4.56 -2.59
N ILE A 103 3.08 3.39 -2.34
CA ILE A 103 2.38 2.24 -1.78
C ILE A 103 3.17 1.58 -0.64
N TYR A 104 2.45 0.78 0.15
CA TYR A 104 3.06 -0.17 1.08
C TYR A 104 2.27 -1.48 1.12
N ILE A 105 2.92 -2.55 1.57
CA ILE A 105 2.33 -3.90 1.63
C ILE A 105 2.44 -4.43 3.05
N ALA A 106 1.32 -4.68 3.71
CA ALA A 106 1.26 -5.38 4.99
C ALA A 106 1.06 -6.89 4.74
N GLN A 107 2.01 -7.72 5.16
CA GLN A 107 2.12 -9.10 4.68
C GLN A 107 2.71 -10.07 5.72
N HIS A 108 2.50 -11.37 5.51
CA HIS A 108 3.11 -12.45 6.29
C HIS A 108 4.05 -13.33 5.43
N PRO A 109 5.23 -12.81 5.03
CA PRO A 109 6.17 -13.54 4.17
C PRO A 109 6.62 -14.82 4.88
N ARG A 110 6.46 -15.97 4.21
CA ARG A 110 6.72 -17.33 4.70
C ARG A 110 5.92 -17.73 5.95
N GLY A 111 4.83 -17.03 6.24
CA GLY A 111 4.04 -17.18 7.46
C GLY A 111 4.76 -16.66 8.70
N LYS A 112 5.76 -15.80 8.53
CA LYS A 112 6.44 -15.09 9.61
C LYS A 112 5.53 -14.00 10.20
N PRO A 113 5.90 -13.40 11.34
CA PRO A 113 5.23 -12.21 11.85
C PRO A 113 5.08 -11.14 10.78
N LYS A 114 4.04 -10.31 10.93
CA LYS A 114 3.70 -9.24 10.00
C LYS A 114 4.95 -8.43 9.65
N ARG A 115 5.08 -8.13 8.36
CA ARG A 115 6.09 -7.23 7.80
C ARG A 115 5.37 -6.18 6.96
N ILE A 116 5.94 -4.98 6.95
CA ILE A 116 5.49 -3.90 6.08
C ILE A 116 6.61 -3.58 5.11
N ALA A 117 6.37 -3.76 3.81
CA ALA A 117 7.28 -3.33 2.77
C ALA A 117 6.89 -1.92 2.31
N THR A 118 7.81 -0.96 2.42
CA THR A 118 7.61 0.45 2.04
C THR A 118 8.72 0.98 1.13
N ILE A 119 9.92 0.40 1.23
CA ILE A 119 11.13 0.82 0.53
C ILE A 119 11.67 -0.39 -0.22
N GLY A 120 11.99 -0.21 -1.50
CA GLY A 120 12.64 -1.25 -2.31
C GLY A 120 14.17 -1.26 -2.14
N ASP A 121 14.83 -2.23 -2.75
CA ASP A 121 16.29 -2.43 -2.66
C ASP A 121 17.14 -1.21 -3.04
N SER A 122 16.61 -0.32 -3.87
CA SER A 122 17.27 0.93 -4.28
C SER A 122 17.24 2.02 -3.20
N GLY A 123 16.54 1.81 -2.08
CA GLY A 123 16.27 2.82 -1.06
C GLY A 123 15.11 3.77 -1.41
N ALA A 124 14.47 3.59 -2.58
CA ALA A 124 13.32 4.38 -2.99
C ALA A 124 12.02 3.86 -2.37
N VAL A 125 11.06 4.78 -2.15
CA VAL A 125 9.69 4.43 -1.76
C VAL A 125 9.04 3.60 -2.87
N GLY A 126 8.38 2.51 -2.49
CA GLY A 126 7.62 1.70 -3.44
C GLY A 126 6.48 2.49 -4.06
N THR A 127 6.30 2.34 -5.37
CA THR A 127 5.20 2.99 -6.10
C THR A 127 4.51 2.00 -7.04
N ILE A 128 3.31 2.34 -7.50
CA ILE A 128 2.73 1.68 -8.67
C ILE A 128 3.55 2.08 -9.91
N GLU A 129 4.35 1.17 -10.43
CA GLU A 129 5.27 1.40 -11.56
C GLU A 129 4.60 1.17 -12.92
N SER A 130 3.58 0.31 -12.94
CA SER A 130 2.80 -0.03 -14.13
C SER A 130 1.33 -0.23 -13.78
N ILE A 131 0.43 0.19 -14.66
CA ILE A 131 -1.02 0.00 -14.52
C ILE A 131 -1.54 -1.22 -15.30
N SER A 132 -0.72 -1.83 -16.15
CA SER A 132 -1.12 -3.01 -16.93
C SER A 132 0.11 -3.82 -17.30
N ILE A 133 0.31 -4.94 -16.60
CA ILE A 133 1.33 -5.93 -16.93
C ILE A 133 0.70 -7.32 -17.12
N PRO A 134 1.26 -8.16 -18.01
CA PRO A 134 1.01 -9.59 -17.98
C PRO A 134 1.87 -10.21 -16.88
N SER A 135 1.22 -10.78 -15.86
CA SER A 135 1.90 -11.43 -14.72
C SER A 135 1.18 -12.73 -14.39
N CYS A 136 0.78 -12.99 -13.14
CA CYS A 136 0.07 -14.22 -12.78
C CYS A 136 -1.35 -14.27 -13.37
N VAL A 137 -2.03 -13.13 -13.46
CA VAL A 137 -3.22 -12.95 -14.31
C VAL A 137 -3.03 -11.81 -15.30
N ALA A 138 -4.01 -11.63 -16.18
CA ALA A 138 -4.00 -10.57 -17.18
C ALA A 138 -4.32 -9.20 -16.57
N ASP A 139 -3.57 -8.19 -17.00
CA ASP A 139 -3.81 -6.77 -16.66
C ASP A 139 -3.77 -6.50 -15.15
N GLU A 140 -2.58 -6.70 -14.58
CA GLU A 140 -2.24 -6.38 -13.19
C GLU A 140 -1.50 -5.04 -13.08
N VAL A 141 -1.43 -4.48 -11.88
CA VAL A 141 -0.43 -3.44 -11.58
C VAL A 141 0.94 -4.07 -11.36
N GLY A 142 1.99 -3.33 -11.71
CA GLY A 142 3.39 -3.67 -11.44
C GLY A 142 3.99 -2.77 -10.36
N TYR A 143 4.81 -3.34 -9.48
CA TYR A 143 5.57 -2.62 -8.45
C TYR A 143 6.76 -3.44 -7.94
N THR A 144 7.75 -2.76 -7.36
CA THR A 144 8.96 -3.39 -6.80
C THR A 144 9.06 -3.16 -5.29
N LEU A 145 8.61 -4.14 -4.51
CA LEU A 145 8.70 -4.19 -3.04
C LEU A 145 8.95 -5.63 -2.60
N ASP A 146 9.61 -5.82 -1.46
CA ASP A 146 9.94 -7.17 -1.00
C ASP A 146 8.70 -8.01 -0.69
N THR A 147 8.62 -9.18 -1.31
CA THR A 147 7.59 -10.20 -1.05
C THR A 147 8.21 -11.60 -1.11
N GLN A 148 7.57 -12.57 -0.47
CA GLN A 148 7.94 -13.99 -0.52
C GLN A 148 6.68 -14.87 -0.58
N GLY A 149 6.82 -16.17 -0.85
CA GLY A 149 5.70 -17.11 -0.65
C GLY A 149 5.11 -16.95 0.76
N GLY A 150 3.78 -16.87 0.88
CA GLY A 150 3.08 -16.42 2.11
C GLY A 150 2.52 -15.00 2.02
N SER A 151 3.07 -14.18 1.11
CA SER A 151 2.60 -12.80 0.90
C SER A 151 1.40 -12.74 -0.04
N SER A 152 1.09 -13.81 -0.77
CA SER A 152 -0.12 -13.93 -1.57
C SER A 152 -1.36 -13.54 -0.78
N GLY A 153 -2.18 -12.66 -1.34
CA GLY A 153 -3.40 -12.12 -0.75
C GLY A 153 -3.18 -10.88 0.11
N SER A 154 -1.94 -10.38 0.19
CA SER A 154 -1.65 -9.15 0.94
C SER A 154 -2.28 -7.93 0.28
N PRO A 155 -2.81 -6.99 1.07
CA PRO A 155 -3.26 -5.70 0.57
C PRO A 155 -2.05 -4.86 0.13
N VAL A 156 -2.13 -4.29 -1.07
CA VAL A 156 -1.28 -3.19 -1.52
C VAL A 156 -2.05 -1.91 -1.24
N LEU A 157 -1.57 -1.10 -0.30
CA LEU A 157 -2.25 0.09 0.18
C LEU A 157 -1.60 1.35 -0.39
N SER A 158 -2.40 2.35 -0.73
CA SER A 158 -1.87 3.67 -1.03
C SER A 158 -1.36 4.33 0.25
N ALA A 159 -0.13 4.83 0.22
CA ALA A 159 0.40 5.60 1.35
C ALA A 159 -0.27 6.98 1.49
N LYS A 160 -1.11 7.39 0.52
CA LYS A 160 -1.83 8.67 0.53
C LYS A 160 -3.16 8.65 1.27
N ASP A 161 -3.83 7.51 1.33
CA ASP A 161 -5.18 7.42 1.92
C ASP A 161 -5.41 6.12 2.72
N ASN A 162 -4.41 5.25 2.81
CA ASN A 162 -4.48 3.92 3.44
C ASN A 162 -5.59 3.02 2.89
N ALA A 163 -6.16 3.35 1.73
CA ALA A 163 -7.09 2.46 1.05
C ALA A 163 -6.31 1.40 0.27
N VAL A 164 -6.87 0.20 0.22
CA VAL A 164 -6.34 -0.87 -0.64
C VAL A 164 -6.56 -0.48 -2.09
N VAL A 165 -5.51 -0.60 -2.91
CA VAL A 165 -5.51 -0.27 -4.34
C VAL A 165 -5.22 -1.48 -5.24
N ALA A 166 -4.58 -2.52 -4.68
CA ALA A 166 -4.38 -3.80 -5.35
C ALA A 166 -4.27 -4.96 -4.34
N LEU A 167 -4.42 -6.18 -4.84
CA LEU A 167 -4.26 -7.43 -4.09
C LEU A 167 -3.02 -8.15 -4.63
N HIS A 168 -1.97 -8.28 -3.82
CA HIS A 168 -0.73 -8.94 -4.22
C HIS A 168 -0.98 -10.43 -4.49
N ASN A 169 -0.56 -10.92 -5.65
CA ASN A 169 -0.73 -12.32 -6.05
C ASN A 169 0.47 -12.92 -6.78
N CYS A 170 1.37 -12.09 -7.32
CA CYS A 170 2.49 -12.56 -8.12
C CYS A 170 3.81 -11.96 -7.66
N GLY A 171 4.79 -12.82 -7.42
CA GLY A 171 6.19 -12.44 -7.20
C GLY A 171 7.02 -12.60 -8.47
N GLY A 172 8.14 -11.89 -8.57
CA GLY A 172 9.04 -11.96 -9.72
C GLY A 172 10.08 -10.84 -9.68
N CYS A 173 10.75 -10.57 -10.81
CA CYS A 173 11.63 -9.38 -10.92
C CYS A 173 10.83 -8.08 -10.71
N GLN A 174 9.59 -8.05 -11.18
CA GLN A 174 8.57 -7.06 -10.82
C GLN A 174 7.40 -7.85 -10.23
N ASN A 175 6.83 -7.38 -9.13
CA ASN A 175 5.64 -8.01 -8.56
C ASN A 175 4.39 -7.61 -9.35
N GLY A 176 3.40 -8.50 -9.28
CA GLY A 176 2.05 -8.29 -9.79
C GLY A 176 1.03 -8.15 -8.67
N GLY A 177 0.01 -7.33 -8.91
CA GLY A 177 -1.17 -7.26 -8.06
C GLY A 177 -2.45 -7.05 -8.86
N VAL A 178 -3.49 -7.80 -8.50
CA VAL A 178 -4.82 -7.63 -9.07
C VAL A 178 -5.34 -6.25 -8.69
N LYS A 179 -5.78 -5.46 -9.66
CA LYS A 179 -6.38 -4.14 -9.41
C LYS A 179 -7.61 -4.30 -8.52
N ILE A 180 -7.66 -3.58 -7.41
CA ILE A 180 -8.78 -3.71 -6.48
C ILE A 180 -10.12 -3.29 -7.13
N SER A 181 -10.08 -2.41 -8.13
CA SER A 181 -11.26 -2.00 -8.89
C SER A 181 -11.91 -3.16 -9.66
N LYS A 182 -11.13 -4.14 -10.14
CA LYS A 182 -11.67 -5.37 -10.77
C LYS A 182 -12.40 -6.25 -9.75
N VAL A 183 -11.82 -6.41 -8.56
CA VAL A 183 -12.43 -7.14 -7.44
C VAL A 183 -13.74 -6.47 -7.03
N ILE A 184 -13.73 -5.15 -6.85
CA ILE A 184 -14.93 -4.37 -6.48
C ILE A 184 -16.00 -4.48 -7.57
N GLN A 185 -15.64 -4.35 -8.84
CA GLN A 185 -16.58 -4.46 -9.96
C GLN A 185 -17.28 -5.82 -9.96
N ASP A 186 -16.52 -6.90 -9.78
CA ASP A 186 -17.04 -8.26 -9.78
C ASP A 186 -17.94 -8.54 -8.57
N LEU A 187 -17.51 -8.15 -7.37
CA LEU A 187 -18.34 -8.25 -6.15
C LEU A 187 -19.61 -7.39 -6.25
N THR A 188 -19.51 -6.19 -6.84
CA THR A 188 -20.67 -5.30 -7.04
C THR A 188 -21.67 -5.94 -7.99
N ALA A 189 -21.22 -6.51 -9.10
CA ALA A 189 -22.08 -7.20 -10.06
C ALA A 189 -22.84 -8.39 -9.44
N LYS A 190 -22.34 -8.92 -8.32
CA LYS A 190 -22.95 -10.02 -7.57
C LYS A 190 -23.69 -9.59 -6.30
N ASN A 191 -23.69 -8.30 -5.97
CA ASN A 191 -24.19 -7.77 -4.70
C ASN A 191 -23.51 -8.39 -3.46
N LEU A 192 -22.19 -8.60 -3.53
CA LEU A 192 -21.38 -9.25 -2.50
C LEU A 192 -20.34 -8.31 -1.86
N VAL A 193 -20.41 -7.00 -2.10
CA VAL A 193 -19.52 -6.03 -1.44
C VAL A 193 -19.89 -5.93 0.04
N PRO A 194 -18.99 -6.26 0.98
CA PRO A 194 -19.28 -6.13 2.40
C PRO A 194 -19.60 -4.69 2.80
N LYS A 195 -20.34 -4.52 3.90
CA LYS A 195 -20.57 -3.18 4.47
C LYS A 195 -19.24 -2.52 4.85
N ASP A 196 -19.15 -1.20 4.64
CA ASP A 196 -17.97 -0.36 4.92
C ASP A 196 -16.70 -0.79 4.18
N ALA A 197 -16.82 -1.61 3.12
CA ALA A 197 -15.68 -2.10 2.35
C ALA A 197 -15.08 -1.05 1.39
N LEU A 198 -15.84 -0.02 0.99
CA LEU A 198 -15.38 0.98 0.02
C LEU A 198 -14.98 2.29 0.71
N ALA A 199 -13.77 2.77 0.43
CA ALA A 199 -13.31 4.07 0.88
C ALA A 199 -14.08 5.18 0.14
N GLY A 200 -14.61 6.17 0.88
CA GLY A 200 -15.30 7.33 0.33
C GLY A 200 -16.81 7.15 0.07
N GLY A 201 -17.42 6.06 0.53
CA GLY A 201 -18.88 5.86 0.51
C GLY A 201 -19.52 6.12 1.87
N SER A 202 -20.21 7.26 2.00
CA SER A 202 -20.95 7.78 3.16
C SER A 202 -20.17 8.65 4.17
N THR A 203 -20.81 9.78 4.47
CA THR A 203 -20.51 10.82 5.46
C THR A 203 -20.47 10.29 6.90
N SER A 204 -19.47 9.49 7.21
CA SER A 204 -18.95 9.37 8.57
C SER A 204 -17.46 9.14 8.47
N ALA A 205 -16.73 10.24 8.60
CA ALA A 205 -15.34 10.19 9.04
C ALA A 205 -15.26 9.25 10.26
N PRO A 206 -14.14 8.52 10.45
CA PRO A 206 -13.94 7.77 11.67
C PRO A 206 -14.23 8.68 12.86
N THR A 207 -15.16 8.28 13.74
CA THR A 207 -15.45 8.97 14.99
C THR A 207 -14.15 9.05 15.79
N THR A 208 -13.42 10.13 15.56
CA THR A 208 -12.31 10.55 16.38
C THR A 208 -12.99 11.24 17.54
N THR A 209 -12.88 10.67 18.74
CA THR A 209 -13.28 11.32 19.98
C THR A 209 -12.49 12.63 20.09
N ALA A 210 -13.07 13.73 19.63
CA ALA A 210 -12.43 15.03 19.59
C ALA A 210 -12.39 15.63 21.01
N VAL A 211 -11.19 15.70 21.58
CA VAL A 211 -10.89 16.64 22.67
C VAL A 211 -10.63 17.99 22.02
N THR A 212 -11.51 18.95 22.29
CA THR A 212 -11.40 20.36 21.88
C THR A 212 -10.17 21.01 22.51
N PRO A 213 -9.40 21.80 21.75
CA PRO A 213 -9.07 23.13 22.25
C PRO A 213 -9.09 24.24 21.18
N GLY A 214 -9.73 25.35 21.56
CA GLY A 214 -9.21 26.71 21.34
C GLY A 214 -9.24 27.31 19.93
N THR A 215 -10.28 28.09 19.65
CA THR A 215 -10.40 29.00 18.51
C THR A 215 -9.28 30.05 18.49
N THR A 216 -8.59 30.20 17.35
CA THR A 216 -8.06 31.50 16.92
C THR A 216 -8.17 31.67 15.42
N SER A 217 -8.83 32.76 15.05
CA SER A 217 -9.13 33.22 13.70
C SER A 217 -7.87 33.75 13.01
N VAL A 218 -7.65 33.39 11.74
CA VAL A 218 -6.79 34.16 10.84
C VAL A 218 -7.34 34.12 9.41
N THR A 219 -7.50 35.33 8.88
CA THR A 219 -8.12 35.73 7.61
C THR A 219 -7.34 35.26 6.38
N PRO A 220 -7.97 34.92 5.23
CA PRO A 220 -7.25 34.59 4.00
C PRO A 220 -6.79 35.87 3.28
N VAL A 221 -5.49 35.96 2.98
CA VAL A 221 -4.92 36.96 2.07
C VAL A 221 -5.10 36.48 0.62
N THR A 222 -5.76 37.31 -0.17
CA THR A 222 -6.03 37.13 -1.59
C THR A 222 -4.76 37.43 -2.41
N THR A 223 -4.32 36.51 -3.27
CA THR A 223 -3.36 36.82 -4.34
C THR A 223 -4.02 36.64 -5.71
N SER A 224 -4.07 37.77 -6.41
CA SER A 224 -4.60 38.00 -7.75
C SER A 224 -3.82 37.26 -8.83
N VAL A 225 -4.54 36.58 -9.71
CA VAL A 225 -4.02 35.98 -10.94
C VAL A 225 -4.30 36.93 -12.12
N THR A 226 -3.26 37.38 -12.83
CA THR A 226 -3.40 38.10 -14.11
C THR A 226 -3.51 37.12 -15.29
N PRO A 227 -4.34 37.40 -16.32
CA PRO A 227 -4.59 36.48 -17.43
C PRO A 227 -3.52 36.62 -18.53
N VAL A 228 -2.99 35.49 -19.01
CA VAL A 228 -2.20 35.44 -20.24
C VAL A 228 -3.09 35.02 -21.40
N THR A 229 -3.06 35.84 -22.43
CA THR A 229 -3.83 35.79 -23.67
C THR A 229 -3.55 34.56 -24.54
N SER A 230 -4.64 34.06 -25.10
CA SER A 230 -4.78 33.02 -26.13
C SER A 230 -3.87 33.21 -27.35
N VAL A 231 -3.19 32.14 -27.77
CA VAL A 231 -2.59 32.00 -29.11
C VAL A 231 -3.18 30.75 -29.77
N LYS A 232 -3.69 30.93 -31.00
CA LYS A 232 -4.39 29.92 -31.82
C LYS A 232 -3.48 28.75 -32.24
N PRO A 233 -4.03 27.54 -32.48
CA PRO A 233 -3.27 26.40 -32.98
C PRO A 233 -2.97 26.55 -34.48
N VAL A 234 -1.71 26.39 -34.87
CA VAL A 234 -1.29 26.21 -36.27
C VAL A 234 -1.17 24.72 -36.55
N THR A 235 -1.96 24.26 -37.52
CA THR A 235 -1.95 22.90 -38.09
C THR A 235 -0.76 22.73 -39.03
N THR A 236 0.08 21.73 -38.78
CA THR A 236 1.06 21.24 -39.75
C THR A 236 0.91 19.72 -39.96
N LYS A 237 0.81 19.37 -41.25
CA LYS A 237 0.60 18.02 -41.78
C LYS A 237 1.75 17.07 -41.42
N ALA A 238 1.39 15.87 -41.01
CA ALA A 238 2.30 14.75 -40.82
C ALA A 238 2.89 14.27 -42.15
N LEU A 239 4.22 14.29 -42.28
CA LEU A 239 4.95 13.53 -43.29
C LEU A 239 5.49 12.23 -42.68
N ARG A 240 5.25 11.14 -43.40
CA ARG A 240 5.69 9.77 -43.15
C ARG A 240 7.22 9.64 -43.36
N PRO A 241 8.01 9.07 -42.43
CA PRO A 241 9.40 8.75 -42.72
C PRO A 241 9.53 7.34 -43.30
N THR A 242 10.13 7.27 -44.48
CA THR A 242 10.70 6.09 -45.13
C THR A 242 11.87 5.51 -44.31
N MET A 243 11.93 4.19 -44.18
CA MET A 243 13.06 3.50 -43.53
C MET A 243 14.30 3.57 -44.42
N THR A 244 15.41 4.05 -43.87
CA THR A 244 16.74 3.94 -44.48
C THR A 244 17.71 3.36 -43.45
N LYS A 245 18.46 2.34 -43.88
CA LYS A 245 19.41 1.54 -43.09
C LYS A 245 20.57 2.44 -42.61
N ALA A 246 20.80 2.51 -41.30
CA ALA A 246 21.94 3.23 -40.72
C ALA A 246 23.17 2.29 -40.54
N PRO A 247 24.41 2.76 -40.79
CA PRO A 247 25.63 1.99 -40.52
C PRO A 247 25.99 1.97 -39.03
N ARG A 248 26.71 0.92 -38.63
CA ARG A 248 27.23 0.64 -37.28
C ARG A 248 28.25 1.70 -36.82
N PRO A 249 28.13 2.29 -35.61
CA PRO A 249 29.14 3.22 -35.12
C PRO A 249 30.27 2.51 -34.36
N THR A 250 31.49 2.96 -34.61
CA THR A 250 32.75 2.60 -33.96
C THR A 250 32.86 3.28 -32.59
N MET A 251 33.28 2.55 -31.55
CA MET A 251 33.46 3.10 -30.20
C MET A 251 34.69 4.01 -30.13
N THR A 252 34.52 5.23 -29.60
CA THR A 252 35.62 6.08 -29.13
C THR A 252 35.43 6.37 -27.64
N LYS A 253 36.53 6.26 -26.88
CA LYS A 253 36.61 6.39 -25.41
C LYS A 253 36.30 7.83 -24.98
N ALA A 254 35.35 8.00 -24.05
CA ALA A 254 35.05 9.29 -23.42
C ALA A 254 35.93 9.53 -22.16
N PRO A 255 36.32 10.79 -21.83
CA PRO A 255 37.07 11.10 -20.61
C PRO A 255 36.20 11.12 -19.35
N ARG A 256 36.83 10.84 -18.21
CA ARG A 256 36.25 10.80 -16.86
C ARG A 256 35.87 12.22 -16.36
N PRO A 257 34.69 12.44 -15.76
CA PRO A 257 34.37 13.74 -15.17
C PRO A 257 35.00 13.90 -13.78
N THR A 258 35.49 15.11 -13.53
CA THR A 258 36.07 15.57 -12.26
C THR A 258 34.96 16.02 -11.31
N MET A 259 34.98 15.57 -10.06
CA MET A 259 34.02 16.00 -9.03
C MET A 259 34.38 17.39 -8.49
N THR A 260 33.46 18.34 -8.62
CA THR A 260 33.49 19.61 -7.87
C THR A 260 32.48 19.53 -6.72
N LYS A 261 32.91 19.88 -5.50
CA LYS A 261 32.07 19.93 -4.29
C LYS A 261 30.94 20.94 -4.46
N ALA A 262 29.72 20.53 -4.11
CA ALA A 262 28.58 21.43 -3.99
C ALA A 262 28.66 22.28 -2.70
N PRO A 263 28.10 23.51 -2.67
CA PRO A 263 28.13 24.39 -1.51
C PRO A 263 27.13 23.95 -0.44
N VAL A 264 27.52 24.10 0.83
CA VAL A 264 26.67 23.85 2.00
C VAL A 264 25.74 25.05 2.21
N ILE A 265 24.43 24.82 2.13
CA ILE A 265 23.40 25.78 2.53
C ILE A 265 23.09 25.54 4.02
N PRO A 266 23.05 26.59 4.88
CA PRO A 266 22.73 26.42 6.29
C PRO A 266 21.24 26.06 6.48
N THR A 267 21.00 24.97 7.21
CA THR A 267 19.67 24.50 7.61
C THR A 267 19.05 25.44 8.65
N PRO A 268 17.78 25.84 8.54
CA PRO A 268 17.09 26.59 9.59
C PRO A 268 16.93 25.74 10.86
N PRO A 269 16.91 26.34 12.07
CA PRO A 269 16.64 25.59 13.29
C PRO A 269 15.22 25.02 13.27
N ALA A 270 15.11 23.74 13.62
CA ALA A 270 13.84 23.01 13.69
C ALA A 270 12.89 23.63 14.72
N PRO A 271 11.56 23.61 14.51
CA PRO A 271 10.60 23.94 15.55
C PRO A 271 10.67 22.87 16.64
N VAL A 272 10.92 23.30 17.87
CA VAL A 272 10.94 22.42 19.05
C VAL A 272 9.50 22.12 19.47
N GLY A 273 9.17 20.83 19.59
CA GLY A 273 8.09 20.34 20.45
C GLY A 273 6.86 19.79 19.74
N GLY A 274 6.96 18.56 19.22
CA GLY A 274 5.82 17.64 19.03
C GLY A 274 6.09 16.37 19.83
N ASP A 275 5.06 15.77 20.43
CA ASP A 275 5.11 14.60 21.33
C ASP A 275 5.85 13.39 20.73
N CYS A 276 7.17 13.38 20.79
CA CYS A 276 7.99 12.32 20.21
C CYS A 276 8.05 11.05 21.05
N THR A 277 7.48 11.04 22.26
CA THR A 277 7.43 9.87 23.18
C THR A 277 8.76 9.09 23.29
N GLY A 278 9.90 9.78 23.19
CA GLY A 278 11.24 9.19 23.27
C GLY A 278 11.79 8.58 21.96
N CYS A 279 11.06 8.66 20.85
CA CYS A 279 11.53 8.24 19.53
C CYS A 279 12.63 9.17 19.00
N LYS A 280 13.66 8.57 18.40
CA LYS A 280 14.66 9.23 17.55
C LYS A 280 14.35 8.89 16.10
N GLY A 281 14.33 9.88 15.22
CA GLY A 281 13.97 9.76 13.81
C GLY A 281 12.51 10.09 13.55
N CYS A 282 11.83 9.30 12.72
CA CYS A 282 10.45 9.55 12.35
C CYS A 282 9.47 8.87 13.32
N TYR A 283 8.44 9.57 13.78
CA TYR A 283 7.43 9.04 14.71
C TYR A 283 6.03 9.25 14.14
N SER A 284 5.18 8.22 14.14
CA SER A 284 3.76 8.37 13.80
C SER A 284 2.91 8.44 15.05
N LYS A 285 2.21 9.57 15.24
CA LYS A 285 1.24 9.72 16.32
C LYS A 285 0.01 8.83 16.14
N LEU A 286 -0.42 8.62 14.89
CA LEU A 286 -1.57 7.78 14.57
C LEU A 286 -1.30 6.30 14.85
N LEU A 287 -0.07 5.84 14.59
CA LEU A 287 0.32 4.44 14.77
C LEU A 287 1.00 4.19 16.13
N GLY A 288 1.31 5.24 16.88
CA GLY A 288 1.95 5.15 18.20
C GLY A 288 3.34 4.51 18.18
N MET A 289 4.09 4.63 17.08
CA MET A 289 5.35 3.90 16.88
C MET A 289 6.48 4.75 16.29
N CYS A 290 7.72 4.43 16.69
CA CYS A 290 8.94 4.95 16.07
C CYS A 290 9.24 4.18 14.78
N PHE A 291 9.55 4.90 13.72
CA PHE A 291 10.01 4.30 12.47
C PHE A 291 11.50 3.95 12.57
N PRO A 292 11.97 2.93 11.83
CA PRO A 292 13.38 2.56 11.80
C PRO A 292 14.30 3.73 11.41
N ASN A 293 15.55 3.70 11.86
CA ASN A 293 16.57 4.67 11.45
C ASN A 293 16.79 4.60 9.93
N GLY A 294 16.88 5.76 9.27
CA GLY A 294 17.14 5.85 7.82
C GLY A 294 16.18 6.78 7.05
N PHE A 295 15.06 7.15 7.66
CA PHE A 295 14.22 8.23 7.13
C PHE A 295 14.89 9.58 7.35
N THR A 296 14.81 10.44 6.35
CA THR A 296 15.13 11.87 6.50
C THR A 296 13.93 12.63 7.05
N ASP A 297 14.17 13.84 7.57
CA ASP A 297 13.10 14.78 7.97
C ASP A 297 12.05 14.95 6.86
N ALA A 298 12.50 15.23 5.63
CA ALA A 298 11.62 15.40 4.47
C ALA A 298 10.77 14.16 4.17
N GLN A 299 11.33 12.96 4.28
CA GLN A 299 10.57 11.72 4.10
C GLN A 299 9.56 11.52 5.22
N CYS A 300 9.94 11.82 6.46
CA CYS A 300 9.06 11.68 7.60
C CYS A 300 7.82 12.58 7.50
N VAL A 301 8.03 13.87 7.25
CA VAL A 301 6.92 14.84 7.16
C VAL A 301 6.09 14.66 5.89
N SER A 302 6.56 13.87 4.91
CA SER A 302 5.76 13.49 3.73
C SER A 302 4.63 12.52 4.08
N PHE A 303 4.73 11.78 5.19
CA PHE A 303 3.70 10.86 5.65
C PHE A 303 2.60 11.59 6.46
N THR A 304 1.97 12.56 5.82
CA THR A 304 0.91 13.42 6.40
C THR A 304 -0.30 12.65 6.91
N VAL A 305 -0.58 11.50 6.28
CA VAL A 305 -1.77 10.66 6.52
C VAL A 305 -1.67 9.89 7.84
N ILE A 306 -0.46 9.47 8.22
CA ILE A 306 -0.19 8.80 9.50
C ILE A 306 0.30 9.78 10.57
N GLN A 307 0.18 11.09 10.31
CA GLN A 307 0.62 12.16 11.20
C GLN A 307 2.07 11.93 11.66
N ALA A 308 2.95 11.58 10.72
CA ALA A 308 4.35 11.38 11.04
C ALA A 308 5.04 12.72 11.29
N THR A 309 5.83 12.77 12.35
CA THR A 309 6.59 13.93 12.79
C THR A 309 8.04 13.54 12.96
N TRP A 310 8.93 14.42 12.51
CA TRP A 310 10.36 14.23 12.69
C TRP A 310 10.78 14.61 14.11
N CYS A 311 11.47 13.70 14.78
CA CYS A 311 11.86 13.81 16.19
C CYS A 311 13.35 14.05 16.41
N GLY A 312 14.11 14.36 15.34
CA GLY A 312 15.55 14.55 15.40
C GLY A 312 16.33 13.23 15.50
N ASN A 313 17.65 13.30 15.66
CA ASN A 313 18.54 12.13 15.73
C ASN A 313 18.88 11.73 17.18
#